data_AF-A0A1Q6ZX99-F1
#
_entry.id   AF-A0A1Q6ZX99-F1
#
_cell.length_a   1.000
_cell.length_b   1.000
_cell.length_c   1.000
_cell.angle_alpha   90.00
_cell.angle_beta   90.00
_cell.angle_gamma   90.00
#
_symmetry.space_group_name_H-M   'P 1'
#
loop_
_entity.id
_entity.type
_entity.pdbx_description
1 polymer ?
#
loop_
_entity_poly.entity_id
_entity_poly.type
_entity_poly.pdbx_seq_one_letter_code
_entity_poly.pdbx_strand_id
1 'polypeptide(L)' 'MIPFHRLLISTAIVFCAGFATWAGVDYWQSRGAVTLALAAVFLAFAVGLSYYLRHLNRFLGR' A
#
# COMPACT_ATOMS: atom_id res chain seq x y z
N MET A 1 13.66 -17.80 -6.05
CA MET A 1 13.66 -16.32 -6.22
C MET A 1 12.26 -15.71 -6.10
N ILE A 2 11.21 -16.44 -6.48
CA ILE A 2 9.78 -16.04 -6.42
C ILE A 2 9.26 -15.61 -5.02
N PRO A 3 9.58 -16.25 -3.88
CA PRO A 3 9.00 -15.87 -2.59
C PRO A 3 9.58 -14.57 -2.01
N PHE A 4 10.82 -14.21 -2.37
CA PHE A 4 11.48 -13.01 -1.87
C PHE A 4 10.79 -11.73 -2.37
N HIS A 5 10.41 -11.69 -3.65
CA HIS A 5 9.66 -10.56 -4.21
C HIS A 5 8.26 -10.47 -3.60
N ARG A 6 7.63 -11.61 -3.32
CA ARG A 6 6.33 -11.65 -2.64
C ARG A 6 6.42 -11.07 -1.22
N LEU A 7 7.51 -11.35 -0.49
CA LEU A 7 7.80 -10.75 0.81
C LEU A 7 7.98 -9.24 0.72
N LEU A 8 8.84 -8.75 -0.18
CA LEU A 8 9.06 -7.32 -0.42
C LEU A 8 7.77 -6.56 -0.76
N ILE A 9 6.93 -7.13 -1.63
CA ILE A 9 5.66 -6.50 -2.00
C ILE A 9 4.68 -6.53 -0.82
N SER A 10 4.63 -7.63 -0.06
CA SER A 10 3.74 -7.73 1.11
C SER A 10 4.09 -6.71 2.19
N THR A 11 5.38 -6.53 2.50
CA THR A 11 5.82 -5.54 3.49
C THR A 11 5.61 -4.12 2.98
N ALA A 12 5.82 -3.87 1.68
CA ALA A 12 5.49 -2.58 1.06
C ALA A 12 4.00 -2.25 1.16
N ILE A 13 3.10 -3.21 0.95
CA ILE A 13 1.65 -3.01 1.11
C ILE A 13 1.30 -2.66 2.56
N VAL A 14 1.84 -3.42 3.53
CA VAL A 14 1.60 -3.17 4.96
C VAL A 14 2.12 -1.78 5.36
N PHE A 15 3.30 -1.40 4.87
CA PHE A 15 3.86 -0.08 5.10
C PHE A 15 2.99 1.02 4.50
N CYS A 16 2.54 0.85 3.25
CA CYS A 16 1.67 1.84 2.61
C CYS A 16 0.32 1.98 3.31
N ALA A 17 -0.26 0.87 3.78
CA ALA A 17 -1.50 0.89 4.56
C ALA A 17 -1.31 1.57 5.92
N GLY A 18 -0.22 1.28 6.62
CA GLY A 18 0.14 1.94 7.87
C GLY A 18 0.36 3.45 7.69
N PHE A 19 1.08 3.84 6.64
CA PHE A 19 1.34 5.25 6.34
C PHE A 19 0.06 6.00 5.94
N ALA A 20 -0.80 5.39 5.11
CA ALA A 20 -2.07 5.98 4.71
C ALA A 20 -3.02 6.19 5.91
N THR A 21 -3.07 5.22 6.83
CA THR A 21 -3.87 5.35 8.06
C THR A 21 -3.32 6.45 8.98
N TRP A 22 -2.00 6.49 9.20
CA TRP A 22 -1.37 7.55 9.98
C TRP A 22 -1.58 8.94 9.38
N ALA A 23 -1.36 9.09 8.07
CA ALA A 23 -1.56 10.36 7.36
C ALA A 23 -3.03 10.80 7.36
N GLY A 24 -3.98 9.87 7.35
CA GLY A 24 -5.40 10.18 7.53
C GLY A 24 -5.74 10.68 8.93
N VAL A 25 -5.15 10.08 9.97
CA VAL A 25 -5.29 10.54 11.36
C VAL A 25 -4.64 11.91 11.55
N ASP A 26 -3.46 12.13 10.99
CA ASP A 26 -2.80 13.44 11.00
C ASP A 26 -3.64 14.49 10.26
N TYR A 27 -4.22 14.16 9.11
CA TYR A 27 -5.12 15.07 8.40
C TYR A 27 -6.32 15.49 9.25
N TRP A 28 -6.88 14.60 10.05
CA TRP A 28 -7.97 14.95 10.98
C TRP A 28 -7.55 15.94 12.06
N GLN A 29 -6.29 15.92 12.50
CA GLN A 29 -5.78 16.82 13.53
C GLN A 29 -5.29 18.16 12.92
N SER A 30 -4.59 18.09 11.80
CA SER A 30 -3.85 19.23 11.22
C SER A 30 -4.56 19.88 10.03
N ARG A 31 -5.57 19.22 9.43
CA ARG A 31 -6.24 19.61 8.16
C ARG A 31 -5.26 19.91 7.00
N GLY A 32 -4.08 19.29 7.02
CA GLY A 32 -3.03 19.52 6.04
C GLY A 32 -3.36 18.94 4.67
N ALA A 33 -3.57 19.78 3.66
CA ALA A 33 -3.84 19.30 2.29
C ALA A 33 -2.72 18.38 1.74
N VAL A 34 -1.48 18.59 2.18
CA VAL A 34 -0.32 17.77 1.81
C VAL A 34 -0.41 16.35 2.39
N THR A 35 -0.86 16.19 3.63
CA THR A 35 -0.99 14.88 4.26
C THR A 35 -2.16 14.08 3.70
N LEU A 36 -3.23 14.75 3.27
CA LEU A 36 -4.30 14.13 2.50
C LEU A 36 -3.81 13.59 1.14
N ALA A 37 -3.03 14.40 0.39
CA ALA A 37 -2.49 13.99 -0.91
C ALA A 37 -1.54 12.79 -0.76
N LEU A 38 -0.66 12.82 0.25
CA LEU A 38 0.23 11.70 0.58
C LEU A 38 -0.56 10.44 0.96
N ALA A 39 -1.59 10.57 1.80
CA ALA A 39 -2.45 9.44 2.18
C ALA A 39 -3.11 8.80 0.93
N ALA A 40 -3.64 9.63 0.03
CA ALA A 40 -4.27 9.16 -1.21
C ALA A 40 -3.29 8.42 -2.13
N VAL A 41 -2.08 8.97 -2.31
CA VAL A 41 -1.03 8.35 -3.14
C VAL A 41 -0.61 7.00 -2.55
N PHE A 42 -0.34 6.94 -1.24
CA PHE A 42 0.06 5.70 -0.58
C PHE A 42 -1.05 4.65 -0.57
N LEU A 43 -2.30 5.07 -0.44
CA LEU A 43 -3.45 4.17 -0.54
C LEU A 43 -3.61 3.62 -1.97
N ALA A 44 -3.42 4.46 -3.00
CA ALA A 44 -3.39 4.02 -4.39
C ALA A 44 -2.27 2.99 -4.66
N PHE A 45 -1.07 3.23 -4.13
CA PHE A 45 0.02 2.26 -4.20
C PHE A 45 -0.33 0.96 -3.47
N ALA A 46 -0.86 1.02 -2.25
CA ALA A 46 -1.26 -0.17 -1.49
C ALA A 46 -2.27 -1.03 -2.27
N VAL A 47 -3.28 -0.40 -2.88
CA VAL A 47 -4.29 -1.08 -3.70
C VAL A 47 -3.67 -1.65 -4.98
N GLY A 48 -2.85 -0.87 -5.69
CA GLY A 48 -2.18 -1.30 -6.92
C GLY A 48 -1.25 -2.49 -6.71
N LEU A 49 -0.40 -2.45 -5.67
CA LEU A 49 0.49 -3.56 -5.32
C LEU A 49 -0.29 -4.79 -4.82
N SER A 50 -1.39 -4.59 -4.07
CA SER A 50 -2.27 -5.69 -3.66
C SER A 50 -2.93 -6.37 -4.86
N TYR A 51 -3.40 -5.58 -5.83
CA TYR A 51 -3.98 -6.09 -7.08
C TYR A 51 -2.93 -6.85 -7.88
N TYR A 52 -1.73 -6.30 -8.03
CA TYR A 52 -0.60 -6.93 -8.71
C TYR A 52 -0.25 -8.30 -8.08
N LEU A 53 -0.18 -8.40 -6.75
CA LEU A 53 0.06 -9.66 -6.06
C LEU A 53 -1.09 -10.67 -6.24
N ARG A 54 -2.35 -10.24 -6.15
CA ARG A 54 -3.50 -11.12 -6.40
C ARG A 54 -3.49 -11.66 -7.83
N HIS A 55 -3.14 -10.82 -8.80
CA HIS A 55 -3.05 -11.21 -10.20
C HIS A 55 -1.88 -12.15 -10.46
N LEU A 56 -0.71 -11.91 -9.86
CA LEU A 56 0.43 -12.81 -9.92
C LEU A 56 0.16 -14.18 -9.26
N ASN A 57 -0.55 -14.20 -8.12
CA ASN A 57 -0.98 -15.46 -7.51
C ASN A 57 -1.88 -16.28 -8.44
N ARG A 58 -2.65 -15.63 -9.31
CA ARG A 58 -3.48 -16.30 -10.32
C ARG A 58 -2.65 -16.96 -11.41
N PHE A 59 -1.49 -16.37 -11.75
CA PHE A 59 -0.55 -16.93 -12.73
C PHE A 59 0.44 -17.94 -12.13
N LEU A 60 0.63 -17.93 -10.81
CA LEU A 60 1.60 -18.80 -10.14
C LEU A 60 0.97 -20.00 -9.40
N GLY A 61 -0.37 -20.15 -9.41
CA GLY A 61 -1.01 -21.47 -9.32
C GLY A 61 -0.65 -22.26 -10.59
N ARG A 62 -0.29 -23.54 -10.60
CA ARG A 62 -1.11 -24.68 -10.13
C ARG A 62 -2.60 -24.43 -10.29
#